data_AF-A0A6C0ESM6-F1
#
_entry.id   AF-A0A6C0ESM6-F1
#
_cell.length_a   1.000
_cell.length_b   1.000
_cell.length_c   1.000
_cell.angle_alpha   90.00
_cell.angle_beta   90.00
_cell.angle_gamma   90.00
#
_symmetry.space_group_name_H-M   'P 1'
#
loop_
_entity.id
_entity.type
_entity.pdbx_description
1 polymer ?
#
loop_
_entity_poly.entity_id
_entity_poly.type
_entity_poly.pdbx_seq_one_letter_code
_entity_poly.pdbx_strand_id
1 'polypeptide(L)'
;MIFVFYILYLFIIMSTQIFKKYVPNEMLFNLLDSICMKNEKHYILNINSFKKGIFNESIKYFVENCKIYYHNSKQKYLERKLTYNSFTTIIRQICNCNKITYTSQIKYDKSTYDIIYYIYI
;
A
#
# COMPACT_ATOMS: atom_id res chain seq x y z
N MET A 1 -2.32 24.99 -19.72
CA MET A 1 -1.72 23.65 -19.54
C MET A 1 -1.51 23.27 -18.07
N ILE A 2 -1.05 24.18 -17.21
CA ILE A 2 -0.84 23.93 -15.75
C ILE A 2 -2.15 23.66 -14.99
N PHE A 3 -3.25 24.32 -15.37
CA PHE A 3 -4.56 24.17 -14.73
C PHE A 3 -5.16 22.75 -14.89
N VAL A 4 -4.91 22.09 -16.02
CA VAL A 4 -5.41 20.72 -16.28
C VAL A 4 -4.64 19.69 -15.46
N PHE A 5 -3.33 19.88 -15.28
CA PHE A 5 -2.52 19.04 -14.38
C PHE A 5 -2.91 19.20 -12.92
N TYR A 6 -3.22 20.43 -12.48
CA TYR A 6 -3.69 20.68 -11.12
C TYR A 6 -5.08 20.08 -10.89
N ILE A 7 -5.99 20.17 -11.87
CA ILE A 7 -7.30 19.52 -11.85
C ILE A 7 -7.15 17.99 -11.82
N LEU A 8 -6.25 17.40 -12.62
CA LEU A 8 -5.98 15.95 -12.63
C LEU A 8 -5.34 15.47 -11.31
N TYR A 9 -4.41 16.26 -10.75
CA TYR A 9 -3.79 16.03 -9.44
C TYR A 9 -4.82 16.12 -8.32
N LEU A 10 -5.71 17.12 -8.34
CA LEU A 10 -6.86 17.19 -7.45
C LEU A 10 -7.82 16.02 -7.67
N PHE A 11 -8.04 15.55 -8.90
CA PHE A 11 -8.92 14.40 -9.19
C PHE A 11 -8.34 13.08 -8.64
N ILE A 12 -7.01 12.95 -8.60
CA ILE A 12 -6.31 11.85 -7.91
C ILE A 12 -6.48 11.96 -6.39
N ILE A 13 -6.49 13.18 -5.84
CA ILE A 13 -6.73 13.46 -4.42
C ILE A 13 -8.22 13.31 -4.04
N MET A 14 -9.14 13.54 -4.97
CA MET A 14 -10.60 13.66 -4.76
C MET A 14 -11.41 12.34 -4.89
N SER A 15 -10.80 11.16 -4.78
CA SER A 15 -11.59 9.94 -4.48
C SER A 15 -11.71 9.74 -2.96
N THR A 16 -12.18 10.80 -2.31
CA THR A 16 -12.31 10.95 -0.85
C THR A 16 -13.24 9.88 -0.28
N GLN A 17 -12.75 9.21 0.77
CA GLN A 17 -13.42 8.21 1.61
C GLN A 17 -13.46 6.77 1.08
N ILE A 18 -12.25 6.23 0.89
CA ILE A 18 -12.03 4.77 0.95
C ILE A 18 -12.25 4.26 2.40
N PHE A 19 -11.82 5.06 3.36
CA PHE A 19 -11.82 4.73 4.78
C PHE A 19 -12.94 5.45 5.53
N LYS A 20 -13.70 4.70 6.33
CA LYS A 20 -14.65 5.24 7.32
C LYS A 20 -13.96 5.70 8.61
N LYS A 21 -12.79 5.15 8.90
CA LYS A 21 -11.92 5.47 10.04
C LYS A 21 -10.46 5.37 9.60
N TYR A 22 -9.58 6.19 10.17
CA TYR A 22 -8.14 6.08 9.91
C TYR A 22 -7.60 4.73 10.38
N VAL A 23 -6.80 4.08 9.54
CA VAL A 23 -6.04 2.88 9.92
C VAL A 23 -4.88 3.33 10.80
N PRO A 24 -4.65 2.75 11.99
CA PRO A 24 -3.51 3.12 12.83
C PRO A 24 -2.17 2.92 12.10
N ASN A 25 -1.29 3.91 12.18
CA ASN A 25 0.05 3.83 11.55
C ASN A 25 0.85 2.64 12.08
N GLU A 26 0.76 2.36 13.38
CA GLU A 26 1.40 1.20 14.02
C GLU A 26 0.99 -0.13 13.37
N MET A 27 -0.28 -0.26 12.98
CA MET A 27 -0.76 -1.47 12.32
C MET A 27 -0.08 -1.70 10.97
N LEU A 28 0.14 -0.63 10.21
CA LEU A 28 0.90 -0.67 8.96
C LEU A 28 2.38 -0.97 9.22
N PHE A 29 3.01 -0.25 10.15
CA PHE A 29 4.45 -0.41 10.42
C PHE A 29 4.78 -1.78 11.01
N ASN A 30 3.93 -2.33 11.89
CA ASN A 30 4.10 -3.69 12.41
C ASN A 30 4.07 -4.74 11.30
N LEU A 31 3.18 -4.58 10.30
CA LEU A 31 3.20 -5.44 9.13
C LEU A 31 4.52 -5.28 8.37
N LEU A 32 4.92 -4.05 8.08
CA LEU A 32 6.14 -3.77 7.30
C LEU A 32 7.40 -4.26 8.01
N ASP A 33 7.51 -4.11 9.33
CA ASP A 33 8.62 -4.66 10.13
C ASP A 33 8.69 -6.19 10.00
N SER A 34 7.55 -6.87 9.89
CA SER A 34 7.53 -8.34 9.76
C SER A 34 7.93 -8.84 8.35
N ILE A 35 7.60 -8.11 7.28
CA ILE A 35 7.74 -8.60 5.89
C ILE A 35 8.82 -7.89 5.06
N CYS A 36 9.15 -6.64 5.37
CA CYS A 36 10.04 -5.80 4.57
C CYS A 36 11.46 -5.79 5.13
N MET A 37 12.42 -5.49 4.25
CA MET A 37 13.71 -4.99 4.70
C MET A 37 13.55 -3.51 5.06
N LYS A 38 14.20 -3.08 6.14
CA LYS A 38 14.12 -1.72 6.66
C LYS A 38 15.53 -1.15 6.82
N ASN A 39 15.70 0.09 6.36
CA ASN A 39 16.83 0.94 6.73
C ASN A 39 16.33 2.05 7.66
N GLU A 40 17.22 2.89 8.17
CA GLU A 40 16.86 4.02 9.06
C GLU A 40 15.83 4.99 8.47
N LYS A 41 15.70 5.05 7.13
CA LYS A 41 14.85 6.02 6.43
C LYS A 41 13.53 5.45 5.91
N HIS A 42 13.51 4.18 5.53
CA HIS A 42 12.38 3.61 4.80
C HIS A 42 12.33 2.08 4.87
N TYR A 43 11.13 1.56 4.63
CA TYR A 43 10.86 0.16 4.31
C TYR A 43 10.94 -0.08 2.81
N ILE A 44 11.48 -1.23 2.41
CA ILE A 44 11.53 -1.69 1.02
C ILE A 44 10.49 -2.78 0.85
N LEU A 45 9.39 -2.44 0.17
CA LEU A 45 8.33 -3.36 -0.18
C LEU A 45 8.50 -3.82 -1.65
N ASN A 46 8.70 -5.11 -1.84
CA ASN A 46 8.83 -5.72 -3.16
C ASN A 46 8.05 -7.06 -3.24
N ILE A 47 8.15 -7.74 -4.37
CA ILE A 47 7.48 -9.04 -4.58
C ILE A 47 7.91 -10.10 -3.56
N ASN A 48 9.15 -10.07 -3.08
CA ASN A 48 9.66 -11.02 -2.09
C ASN A 48 9.07 -10.75 -0.71
N SER A 49 8.95 -9.48 -0.30
CA SER A 49 8.24 -9.09 0.91
C SER A 49 6.78 -9.53 0.88
N PHE A 50 6.11 -9.38 -0.27
CA PHE A 50 4.75 -9.88 -0.45
C PHE A 50 4.67 -11.40 -0.32
N LYS A 51 5.55 -12.16 -1.00
CA LYS A 51 5.60 -13.62 -0.89
C LYS A 51 5.84 -14.07 0.56
N LYS A 52 6.75 -13.41 1.28
CA LYS A 52 7.02 -13.66 2.71
C LYS A 52 5.76 -13.44 3.55
N GLY A 53 5.05 -12.34 3.32
CA GLY A 53 3.81 -11.97 4.01
C GLY A 53 2.60 -12.85 3.71
N ILE A 54 2.57 -13.49 2.54
CA ILE A 54 1.56 -14.51 2.21
C ILE A 54 1.91 -15.83 2.91
N PHE A 55 3.19 -16.23 2.87
CA PHE A 55 3.66 -17.48 3.46
C PHE A 55 3.43 -17.56 4.98
N ASN A 56 3.65 -16.47 5.70
CA ASN A 56 3.42 -16.38 7.15
C ASN A 56 2.00 -15.90 7.52
N GLU A 57 1.10 -15.79 6.54
CA GLU A 57 -0.27 -15.27 6.67
C GLU A 57 -0.41 -13.84 7.24
N SER A 58 0.69 -13.08 7.42
CA SER A 58 0.64 -11.76 8.06
C SER A 58 -0.12 -10.74 7.22
N ILE A 59 -0.02 -10.82 5.88
CA ILE A 59 -0.79 -9.97 4.98
C ILE A 59 -2.29 -10.30 5.05
N LYS A 60 -2.64 -11.58 5.14
CA LYS A 60 -4.04 -12.01 5.24
C LYS A 60 -4.66 -11.49 6.54
N TYR A 61 -3.96 -11.67 7.66
CA TYR A 61 -4.39 -11.14 8.96
C TYR A 61 -4.53 -9.61 8.94
N PHE A 62 -3.56 -8.90 8.37
CA PHE A 62 -3.61 -7.44 8.23
C PHE A 62 -4.81 -6.97 7.41
N VAL A 63 -5.08 -7.60 6.26
CA VAL A 63 -6.18 -7.26 5.36
C VAL A 63 -7.54 -7.50 6.02
N GLU A 64 -7.69 -8.58 6.77
CA GLU A 64 -8.92 -8.85 7.55
C GLU A 64 -9.15 -7.76 8.60
N ASN A 65 -8.11 -7.41 9.36
CA ASN A 65 -8.18 -6.33 10.35
C ASN A 65 -8.43 -4.96 9.71
N CYS A 66 -8.04 -4.76 8.44
CA CYS A 66 -8.31 -3.51 7.73
C CYS A 66 -9.81 -3.32 7.42
N LYS A 67 -10.62 -4.38 7.34
CA LYS A 67 -12.04 -4.30 6.93
C LYS A 67 -12.85 -3.32 7.78
N ILE A 68 -12.55 -3.22 9.08
CA ILE A 68 -13.24 -2.32 10.00
C ILE A 68 -12.95 -0.84 9.76
N TYR A 69 -11.95 -0.51 8.94
CA TYR A 69 -11.57 0.87 8.60
C TYR A 69 -12.09 1.28 7.23
N TYR A 70 -12.44 0.34 6.36
CA TYR A 70 -12.99 0.60 5.04
C TYR A 70 -14.51 0.83 5.09
N HIS A 71 -15.02 1.65 4.16
CA HIS A 71 -16.45 1.63 3.84
C HIS A 71 -16.82 0.30 3.18
N ASN A 72 -18.03 -0.22 3.45
CA ASN A 72 -18.49 -1.50 2.91
C ASN A 72 -18.38 -1.55 1.37
N SER A 73 -18.77 -0.46 0.67
CA SER A 73 -18.66 -0.35 -0.80
C SER A 73 -17.22 -0.41 -1.35
N LYS A 74 -16.22 -0.28 -0.47
CA LYS A 74 -14.79 -0.27 -0.78
C LYS A 74 -14.09 -1.54 -0.28
N GLN A 75 -14.74 -2.40 0.51
CA GLN A 75 -14.14 -3.67 0.98
C GLN A 75 -13.78 -4.64 -0.15
N LYS A 76 -14.31 -4.43 -1.36
CA LYS A 76 -13.87 -5.13 -2.59
C LYS A 76 -12.36 -5.08 -2.84
N TYR A 77 -11.63 -4.08 -2.32
CA TYR A 77 -10.16 -4.05 -2.42
C TYR A 77 -9.49 -5.11 -1.55
N LEU A 78 -10.13 -5.48 -0.43
CA LEU A 78 -9.66 -6.44 0.56
C LEU A 78 -10.13 -7.87 0.26
N GLU A 79 -11.31 -8.03 -0.35
CA GLU A 79 -11.95 -9.34 -0.60
C GLU A 79 -11.45 -10.03 -1.88
N ARG A 80 -10.90 -9.27 -2.82
CA ARG A 80 -10.35 -9.83 -4.06
C ARG A 80 -9.10 -10.66 -3.78
N LYS A 81 -8.80 -11.60 -4.69
CA LYS A 81 -7.56 -12.38 -4.65
C LYS A 81 -6.36 -11.45 -4.46
N LEU A 82 -5.59 -11.71 -3.40
CA LEU A 82 -4.39 -10.95 -3.09
C LEU A 82 -3.30 -11.28 -4.11
N THR A 83 -2.92 -10.26 -4.85
CA THR A 83 -1.77 -10.23 -5.76
C THR A 83 -0.86 -9.12 -5.27
N TYR A 84 0.38 -9.09 -5.73
CA TYR A 84 1.29 -8.00 -5.39
C TYR A 84 0.71 -6.62 -5.75
N ASN A 85 0.04 -6.52 -6.90
CA ASN A 85 -0.56 -5.27 -7.36
C ASN A 85 -1.77 -4.84 -6.50
N SER A 86 -2.64 -5.78 -6.10
CA SER A 86 -3.76 -5.45 -5.22
C SER A 86 -3.28 -5.12 -3.81
N PHE A 87 -2.29 -5.84 -3.28
CA PHE A 87 -1.70 -5.55 -1.98
C PHE A 87 -1.02 -4.18 -1.94
N THR A 88 -0.14 -3.87 -2.89
CA THR A 88 0.50 -2.54 -2.96
C THR A 88 -0.52 -1.43 -3.13
N THR A 89 -1.66 -1.68 -3.78
CA THR A 89 -2.76 -0.72 -3.86
C THR A 89 -3.36 -0.42 -2.49
N ILE A 90 -3.61 -1.44 -1.66
CA ILE A 90 -4.08 -1.28 -0.28
C ILE A 90 -3.07 -0.44 0.52
N ILE A 91 -1.78 -0.76 0.42
CA ILE A 91 -0.72 -0.02 1.12
C ILE A 91 -0.70 1.45 0.69
N ARG A 92 -0.73 1.74 -0.62
CA ARG A 92 -0.77 3.13 -1.12
C ARG A 92 -2.02 3.88 -0.64
N GLN A 93 -3.19 3.23 -0.57
CA GLN A 93 -4.40 3.84 -0.04
C GLN A 93 -4.22 4.25 1.43
N ILE A 94 -3.66 3.37 2.25
CA ILE A 94 -3.39 3.64 3.68
C ILE A 94 -2.36 4.77 3.81
N CYS A 95 -1.26 4.71 3.05
CA CYS A 95 -0.25 5.77 3.08
C CYS A 95 -0.82 7.13 2.70
N ASN A 96 -1.63 7.20 1.63
CA ASN A 96 -2.28 8.44 1.21
C ASN A 96 -3.26 8.97 2.27
N CYS A 97 -4.04 8.09 2.90
CA CYS A 97 -4.96 8.46 3.97
C CYS A 97 -4.23 9.03 5.19
N ASN A 98 -3.11 8.41 5.56
CA ASN A 98 -2.34 8.76 6.74
C ASN A 98 -1.23 9.78 6.48
N LYS A 99 -1.13 10.30 5.25
CA LYS A 99 -0.08 11.24 4.80
C LYS A 99 1.34 10.68 4.97
N ILE A 100 1.51 9.37 4.83
CA ILE A 100 2.81 8.69 4.84
C ILE A 100 3.43 8.81 3.45
N THR A 101 4.66 9.31 3.40
CA THR A 101 5.38 9.48 2.14
C THR A 101 5.87 8.13 1.62
N TYR A 102 5.70 7.89 0.32
CA TYR A 102 6.29 6.74 -0.36
C TYR A 102 6.70 7.09 -1.79
N THR A 103 7.67 6.35 -2.32
CA THR A 103 8.06 6.42 -3.73
C THR A 103 8.10 5.02 -4.32
N SER A 104 8.16 4.89 -5.64
CA SER A 104 8.32 3.61 -6.32
C SER A 104 9.39 3.66 -7.39
N GLN A 105 10.05 2.54 -7.62
CA GLN A 105 11.06 2.37 -8.67
C GLN A 105 10.78 1.08 -9.42
N ILE A 106 10.90 1.13 -10.75
CA ILE A 106 10.86 -0.05 -11.60
C ILE A 106 12.28 -0.60 -11.70
N LYS A 107 12.48 -1.85 -11.30
CA LYS A 107 13.76 -2.56 -11.44
C LYS A 107 13.62 -3.61 -12.52
N TYR A 108 14.49 -3.54 -13.53
CA TYR A 108 14.53 -4.50 -14.62
C TYR A 108 15.54 -5.60 -14.30
N ASP A 109 15.15 -6.85 -14.55
CA ASP A 109 16.06 -8.00 -14.50
C ASP A 109 15.66 -9.01 -15.59
N LYS A 110 16.60 -9.34 -16.48
CA LYS A 110 16.45 -10.33 -17.57
C LYS A 110 15.09 -10.24 -18.30
N SER A 111 14.77 -9.05 -18.82
CA SER A 111 13.51 -8.78 -19.55
C SER A 111 12.22 -8.88 -18.73
N THR A 112 12.32 -9.09 -17.42
CA THR A 112 11.22 -8.93 -16.45
C THR A 112 11.40 -7.63 -15.69
N TYR A 113 10.33 -7.13 -15.07
CA TYR A 113 10.38 -5.94 -14.23
C TYR A 113 9.64 -6.17 -12.93
N ASP A 114 10.20 -5.64 -11.84
CA ASP A 114 9.57 -5.57 -10.54
C ASP A 114 9.38 -4.11 -10.14
N ILE A 115 8.22 -3.79 -9.59
CA ILE A 115 7.97 -2.47 -8.99
C ILE A 115 8.31 -2.56 -7.52
N ILE A 116 9.28 -1.78 -7.06
CA ILE A 116 9.70 -1.69 -5.66
C ILE A 116 9.09 -0.41 -5.08
N TYR A 117 8.53 -0.50 -3.88
CA TYR A 117 8.00 0.64 -3.13
C TYR A 117 8.90 0.94 -1.93
N TYR A 118 9.22 2.22 -1.74
CA TYR A 118 9.95 2.72 -0.58
C TYR A 118 8.99 3.52 0.28
N ILE A 119 8.67 3.01 1.47
CA ILE A 119 7.73 3.64 2.41
C ILE A 119 8.54 4.30 3.53
N TYR A 120 8.46 5.62 3.66
CA TYR A 120 9.28 6.37 4.61
C TYR A 120 8.68 6.32 6.02
N ILE A 121 9.59 6.38 7.01
CA ILE A 121 9.27 6.41 8.45
C ILE A 121 8.94 7.84 8.85
#